data_AF-A0A372FYQ3-F1
#
_entry.id   AF-A0A372FYQ3-F1
#
_cell.length_a   1.000
_cell.length_b   1.000
_cell.length_c   1.000
_cell.angle_alpha   90.00
_cell.angle_beta   90.00
_cell.angle_gamma   90.00
#
_symmetry.space_group_name_H-M   'P 1'
#
loop_
_entity.id
_entity.type
_entity.pdbx_description
1 polymer ?
#
loop_
_entity_poly.entity_id
_entity_poly.type
_entity_poly.pdbx_seq_one_letter_code
_entity_poly.pdbx_strand_id
1 'polypeptide(L)'
;METRPTPDQARETLRQLTDDENAVRYPPIPRWFFVAMSAAMAALHLVHLLPSAHVGKASLAVNIAAIMLGCRYWLSQDGVSWAAVKAGDIAPFLAAVLGCFALTWALSALTDARWIWVIGAAVSADIVLRTGRAYRREFGDA
;
A
#
# COMPACT_ATOMS: atom_id res chain seq x y z
N MET A 1 -35.60 -18.17 -30.90
CA MET A 1 -35.00 -19.28 -30.13
C MET A 1 -33.77 -18.73 -29.46
N GLU A 2 -33.84 -18.49 -28.15
CA GLU A 2 -32.72 -17.96 -27.38
C GLU A 2 -31.86 -19.16 -26.94
N THR A 3 -30.75 -19.36 -27.65
CA THR A 3 -29.80 -20.43 -27.35
C THR A 3 -29.14 -20.15 -26.01
N ARG A 4 -29.49 -20.95 -24.99
CA ARG A 4 -28.79 -20.92 -23.70
C ARG A 4 -27.29 -21.10 -23.92
N PRO A 5 -26.44 -20.32 -23.24
CA PRO A 5 -25.00 -20.47 -23.35
C PRO A 5 -24.59 -21.88 -22.91
N THR A 6 -23.62 -22.43 -23.62
CA THR A 6 -22.98 -23.68 -23.21
C THR A 6 -22.23 -23.48 -21.89
N PRO A 7 -21.99 -24.55 -21.09
CA PRO A 7 -21.22 -24.43 -19.85
C PRO A 7 -19.84 -23.78 -20.03
N ASP A 8 -19.19 -24.02 -21.16
CA ASP A 8 -17.87 -23.42 -21.45
C ASP A 8 -17.97 -21.94 -21.81
N GLN A 9 -19.00 -21.53 -22.57
CA GLN A 9 -19.29 -20.11 -22.79
C GLN A 9 -19.62 -19.39 -21.47
N ALA A 10 -20.40 -20.00 -20.59
CA ALA A 10 -20.70 -19.43 -19.28
C ALA A 10 -19.43 -19.28 -18.40
N ARG A 11 -18.53 -20.27 -18.40
CA ARG A 11 -17.24 -20.19 -17.68
C ARG A 11 -16.36 -19.08 -18.24
N GLU A 12 -16.29 -18.94 -19.55
CA GLU A 12 -15.47 -17.91 -20.20
C GLU A 12 -16.03 -16.51 -19.92
N THR A 13 -17.35 -16.33 -20.01
CA THR A 13 -17.98 -15.06 -19.64
C THR A 13 -17.75 -14.71 -18.17
N LEU A 14 -17.82 -15.69 -17.25
CA LEU A 14 -17.52 -15.44 -15.83
C LEU A 14 -16.05 -15.07 -15.59
N ARG A 15 -15.12 -15.66 -16.35
CA ARG A 15 -13.70 -15.26 -16.30
C ARG A 15 -13.52 -13.83 -16.79
N GLN A 16 -14.07 -13.48 -17.94
CA GLN A 16 -14.01 -12.13 -18.48
C GLN A 16 -14.60 -11.09 -17.52
N LEU A 17 -15.76 -11.36 -16.92
CA LEU A 17 -16.35 -10.48 -15.92
C LEU A 17 -15.47 -10.30 -14.68
N THR A 18 -14.78 -11.37 -14.26
CA THR A 18 -13.84 -11.31 -13.14
C THR A 18 -12.61 -10.48 -13.50
N ASP A 19 -12.09 -10.63 -14.71
CA ASP A 19 -10.93 -9.89 -15.20
C ASP A 19 -11.26 -8.40 -15.38
N ASP A 20 -12.45 -8.08 -15.91
CA ASP A 20 -12.95 -6.71 -16.04
C ASP A 20 -13.18 -6.06 -14.67
N GLU A 21 -13.79 -6.78 -13.72
CA GLU A 21 -13.94 -6.30 -12.34
C GLU A 21 -12.58 -6.02 -11.69
N ASN A 22 -11.60 -6.89 -11.91
CA ASN A 22 -10.25 -6.73 -11.38
C ASN A 22 -9.50 -5.57 -12.04
N ALA A 23 -9.63 -5.38 -13.36
CA ALA A 23 -9.01 -4.27 -14.08
C ALA A 23 -9.56 -2.92 -13.63
N VAL A 24 -10.86 -2.87 -13.32
CA VAL A 24 -11.50 -1.71 -12.71
C VAL A 24 -10.98 -1.54 -11.28
N ARG A 25 -10.94 -2.59 -10.44
CA ARG A 25 -10.54 -2.48 -9.02
C ARG A 25 -9.05 -2.19 -8.81
N TYR A 26 -8.18 -2.69 -9.69
CA TYR A 26 -6.72 -2.58 -9.58
C TYR A 26 -6.10 -1.95 -10.82
N PRO A 27 -6.38 -0.66 -11.05
CA PRO A 27 -5.82 0.08 -12.17
C PRO A 27 -4.30 0.24 -12.03
N PRO A 28 -3.54 0.31 -13.15
CA PRO A 28 -2.10 0.48 -13.12
C PRO A 28 -1.69 1.74 -12.34
N ILE A 29 -0.70 1.59 -11.44
CA ILE A 29 -0.21 2.66 -10.59
C ILE A 29 1.19 3.10 -11.07
N PRO A 30 1.47 4.41 -11.18
CA PRO A 30 2.77 4.91 -11.63
C PRO A 30 3.93 4.41 -10.75
N ARG A 31 5.06 4.05 -11.37
CA ARG A 31 6.24 3.52 -10.66
C ARG A 31 6.75 4.41 -9.53
N TRP A 32 6.70 5.72 -9.74
CA TRP A 32 7.18 6.70 -8.76
C TRP A 32 6.32 6.73 -7.50
N PHE A 33 5.05 6.34 -7.56
CA PHE A 33 4.16 6.28 -6.40
C PHE A 33 4.74 5.35 -5.33
N PHE A 34 5.18 4.15 -5.73
CA PHE A 34 5.74 3.18 -4.79
C PHE A 34 7.06 3.67 -4.17
N VAL A 35 7.85 4.44 -4.93
CA VAL A 35 9.07 5.07 -4.42
C VAL A 35 8.72 6.17 -3.42
N ALA A 36 7.76 7.03 -3.74
CA ALA A 36 7.29 8.10 -2.86
C ALA A 36 6.65 7.55 -1.58
N MET A 37 5.81 6.51 -1.69
CA MET A 37 5.20 5.85 -0.55
C MET A 37 6.25 5.12 0.32
N SER A 38 7.24 4.49 -0.31
CA SER A 38 8.37 3.85 0.40
C SER A 38 9.15 4.89 1.21
N ALA A 39 9.44 6.05 0.61
CA ALA A 39 10.07 7.17 1.32
C ALA A 39 9.19 7.71 2.47
N ALA A 40 7.88 7.80 2.28
CA ALA A 40 6.96 8.23 3.33
C ALA A 40 6.94 7.24 4.51
N MET A 41 6.89 5.92 4.25
CA MET A 41 6.94 4.90 5.30
C MET A 41 8.27 4.87 6.04
N ALA A 42 9.39 5.09 5.33
CA ALA A 42 10.69 5.28 5.95
C ALA A 42 10.70 6.52 6.85
N ALA A 43 10.18 7.64 6.35
CA ALA A 43 10.12 8.89 7.09
C ALA A 43 9.32 8.76 8.39
N LEU A 44 8.22 7.99 8.41
CA LEU A 44 7.44 7.73 9.63
C LEU A 44 8.25 7.10 10.76
N HIS A 45 9.30 6.34 10.44
CA HIS A 45 10.21 5.80 11.44
C HIS A 45 11.30 6.82 11.80
N LEU A 46 11.89 7.46 10.79
CA LEU A 46 13.01 8.38 10.99
C LEU A 46 12.64 9.65 11.75
N VAL A 47 11.38 10.09 11.74
CA VAL A 47 10.92 11.22 12.56
C VAL A 47 11.15 11.02 14.06
N HIS A 48 11.23 9.77 14.55
CA HIS A 48 11.54 9.46 15.95
C HIS A 48 13.03 9.71 16.32
N LEU A 49 13.88 9.98 15.34
CA LEU A 49 15.26 10.43 15.58
C LEU A 49 15.34 11.94 15.83
N LEU A 50 14.31 12.70 15.49
CA LEU A 50 14.25 14.15 15.74
C LEU A 50 14.15 14.47 17.24
N PRO A 51 14.49 15.71 17.65
CA PRO A 51 14.17 16.19 18.99
C PRO A 51 12.66 16.08 19.28
N SER A 52 12.31 15.71 20.50
CA SER A 52 10.93 15.42 20.93
C SER A 52 9.92 16.53 20.58
N ALA A 53 10.35 17.80 20.63
CA ALA A 53 9.54 18.97 20.28
C ALA A 53 9.01 18.96 18.83
N HIS A 54 9.63 18.20 17.92
CA HIS A 54 9.29 18.18 16.50
C HIS A 54 8.63 16.89 16.02
N VAL A 55 8.75 15.80 16.79
CA VAL A 55 8.26 14.47 16.40
C VAL A 55 6.78 14.51 16.02
N GLY A 56 5.91 15.04 16.88
CA GLY A 56 4.46 15.06 16.63
C GLY A 56 4.07 15.81 15.34
N LYS A 57 4.68 16.97 15.09
CA LYS A 57 4.40 17.77 13.87
C LYS A 57 4.92 17.07 12.61
N ALA A 58 6.13 16.51 12.68
CA ALA A 58 6.74 15.81 11.56
C ALA A 58 5.98 14.52 11.23
N SER A 59 5.65 13.70 12.23
CA SER A 59 4.82 12.49 12.05
C SER A 59 3.47 12.83 11.44
N LEU A 60 2.80 13.89 11.90
CA LEU A 60 1.52 14.32 11.33
C LEU A 60 1.67 14.71 9.85
N ALA A 61 2.67 15.52 9.51
CA ALA A 61 2.91 15.94 8.13
C ALA A 61 3.18 14.75 7.20
N VAL A 62 4.01 13.80 7.63
CA VAL A 62 4.30 12.58 6.85
C VAL A 62 3.06 11.70 6.70
N ASN A 63 2.27 11.52 7.77
CA ASN A 63 1.02 10.76 7.70
C ASN A 63 0.02 11.38 6.72
N ILE A 64 -0.15 12.71 6.77
CA ILE A 64 -1.03 13.42 5.83
C ILE A 64 -0.55 13.21 4.39
N ALA A 65 0.76 13.37 4.12
CA ALA A 65 1.31 13.16 2.80
C ALA A 65 1.10 11.71 2.30
N ALA A 66 1.33 10.71 3.15
CA ALA A 66 1.11 9.31 2.83
C ALA A 66 -0.37 9.01 2.54
N ILE A 67 -1.28 9.52 3.39
CA ILE A 67 -2.72 9.34 3.21
C ILE A 67 -3.18 10.02 1.92
N MET A 68 -2.77 11.27 1.65
CA MET A 68 -3.16 11.98 0.43
C MET A 68 -2.66 11.24 -0.82
N LEU A 69 -1.43 10.73 -0.79
CA LEU A 69 -0.86 9.96 -1.90
C LEU A 69 -1.65 8.67 -2.11
N GLY A 70 -1.95 7.94 -1.03
CA GLY A 70 -2.80 6.74 -1.06
C GLY A 70 -4.19 7.05 -1.60
N CYS A 71 -4.87 8.06 -1.08
CA CYS A 71 -6.20 8.45 -1.56
C CYS A 71 -6.20 8.79 -3.05
N ARG A 72 -5.26 9.61 -3.52
CA ARG A 72 -5.21 10.06 -4.92
C ARG A 72 -4.99 8.91 -5.90
N TYR A 73 -4.10 7.99 -5.60
CA TYR A 73 -3.67 6.95 -6.56
C TYR A 73 -4.29 5.59 -6.31
N TRP A 74 -4.82 5.34 -5.11
CA TRP A 74 -5.40 4.06 -4.73
C TRP A 74 -6.93 4.10 -4.60
N LEU A 75 -7.51 5.21 -4.11
CA LEU A 75 -8.96 5.31 -3.86
C LEU A 75 -9.72 6.18 -4.87
N SER A 76 -9.04 7.13 -5.50
CA SER A 76 -9.64 8.16 -6.35
C SER A 76 -8.88 8.34 -7.64
N GLN A 77 -8.69 7.24 -8.38
CA GLN A 77 -8.13 7.32 -9.72
C GLN A 77 -9.23 7.71 -10.73
N ASP A 78 -8.85 8.54 -11.70
CA ASP A 78 -9.76 9.08 -12.71
C ASP A 78 -10.28 7.94 -13.59
N GLY A 79 -11.60 7.71 -13.58
CA GLY A 79 -12.26 6.61 -14.31
C GLY A 79 -12.66 5.40 -13.47
N VAL A 80 -12.09 5.24 -12.27
CA VAL A 80 -12.50 4.22 -11.29
C VAL A 80 -12.56 4.85 -9.90
N SER A 81 -13.69 5.46 -9.60
CA SER A 81 -13.95 6.05 -8.30
C SER A 81 -14.62 5.02 -7.38
N TRP A 82 -14.04 4.74 -6.21
CA TRP A 82 -14.64 3.89 -5.16
C TRP A 82 -14.85 2.40 -5.50
N ALA A 83 -14.11 1.84 -6.46
CA ALA A 83 -14.04 0.38 -6.56
C ALA A 83 -13.47 -0.13 -5.23
N ALA A 84 -14.32 -0.70 -4.39
CA ALA A 84 -13.97 -1.08 -3.04
C ALA A 84 -12.81 -2.07 -3.09
N VAL A 85 -11.62 -1.59 -2.74
CA VAL A 85 -10.48 -2.47 -2.53
C VAL A 85 -10.88 -3.42 -1.42
N LYS A 86 -10.74 -4.72 -1.66
CA LYS A 86 -11.13 -5.70 -0.65
C LYS A 86 -10.21 -5.51 0.55
N ALA A 87 -10.79 -5.36 1.75
CA ALA A 87 -10.02 -5.21 2.98
C ALA A 87 -9.03 -6.39 3.18
N GLY A 88 -9.39 -7.58 2.70
CA GLY A 88 -8.51 -8.76 2.69
C GLY A 88 -7.22 -8.61 1.88
N ASP A 89 -7.22 -7.77 0.84
CA ASP A 89 -6.07 -7.59 -0.05
C ASP A 89 -5.09 -6.55 0.53
N ILE A 90 -5.61 -5.57 1.28
CA ILE A 90 -4.80 -4.55 1.97
C ILE A 90 -4.31 -5.03 3.34
N ALA A 91 -5.08 -5.87 4.04
CA ALA A 91 -4.81 -6.26 5.41
C ALA A 91 -3.38 -6.81 5.65
N PRO A 92 -2.81 -7.67 4.78
CA PRO A 92 -1.44 -8.16 4.95
C PRO A 92 -0.41 -7.03 4.87
N PHE A 93 -0.60 -6.08 3.95
CA PHE A 93 0.29 -4.92 3.82
C PHE A 93 0.22 -4.02 5.05
N LEU A 94 -1.00 -3.67 5.50
CA LEU A 94 -1.18 -2.87 6.71
C LEU A 94 -0.62 -3.57 7.94
N ALA A 95 -0.89 -4.86 8.10
CA ALA A 95 -0.36 -5.65 9.21
C ALA A 95 1.18 -5.67 9.21
N ALA A 96 1.81 -5.79 8.04
CA ALA A 96 3.27 -5.78 7.93
C ALA A 96 3.87 -4.42 8.31
N VAL A 97 3.33 -3.32 7.78
CA VAL A 97 3.85 -1.97 8.06
C VAL A 97 3.56 -1.55 9.51
N LEU A 98 2.32 -1.73 9.99
CA LEU A 98 1.95 -1.39 11.36
C LEU A 98 2.65 -2.30 12.38
N GLY A 99 2.78 -3.59 12.07
CA GLY A 99 3.52 -4.55 12.89
C GLY A 99 5.00 -4.20 12.97
N CYS A 100 5.62 -3.81 11.86
CA CYS A 100 7.00 -3.34 11.83
C CYS A 100 7.18 -2.08 12.70
N PHE A 101 6.27 -1.10 12.56
CA PHE A 101 6.32 0.11 13.37
C PHE A 101 6.14 -0.19 14.87
N ALA A 102 5.13 -0.99 15.23
CA ALA A 102 4.87 -1.37 16.62
C ALA A 102 6.04 -2.13 17.24
N LEU A 103 6.65 -3.06 16.49
CA LEU A 103 7.83 -3.78 16.93
C LEU A 103 9.03 -2.85 17.13
N THR A 104 9.26 -1.93 16.19
CA THR A 104 10.34 -0.94 16.28
C THR A 104 10.16 -0.04 17.50
N TRP A 105 8.92 0.42 17.74
CA TRP A 105 8.57 1.22 18.90
C TRP A 105 8.80 0.46 20.21
N ALA A 106 8.33 -0.80 20.30
CA ALA A 106 8.50 -1.63 21.49
C ALA A 106 9.98 -1.90 21.79
N LEU A 107 10.78 -2.23 20.77
CA LEU A 107 12.22 -2.44 20.91
C LEU A 107 12.92 -1.16 21.35
N SER A 108 12.59 0.00 20.77
CA SER A 108 13.15 1.28 21.17
C SER A 108 12.82 1.60 22.63
N ALA A 109 11.60 1.33 23.08
CA ALA A 109 11.17 1.58 24.46
C ALA A 109 11.86 0.65 25.47
N LEU A 110 12.10 -0.61 25.10
CA LEU A 110 12.70 -1.61 25.98
C LEU A 110 14.23 -1.51 26.08
N THR A 111 14.89 -1.05 25.02
CA THR A 111 16.36 -1.10 24.91
C THR A 111 17.02 0.26 24.86
N ASP A 112 16.24 1.35 24.77
CA ASP A 112 16.69 2.72 24.50
C ASP A 112 17.53 2.86 23.21
N ALA A 113 17.50 1.84 22.34
CA ALA A 113 18.31 1.75 21.14
C ALA A 113 17.71 2.59 20.01
N ARG A 114 18.01 3.89 19.96
CA ARG A 114 17.47 4.81 18.94
C ARG A 114 17.77 4.40 17.49
N TRP A 115 18.86 3.67 17.24
CA TRP A 115 19.21 3.20 15.89
C TRP A 115 18.20 2.18 15.31
N ILE A 116 17.35 1.56 16.14
CA ILE A 116 16.32 0.62 15.68
C ILE A 116 15.33 1.27 14.70
N TRP A 117 15.10 2.58 14.84
CA TRP A 117 14.25 3.35 13.92
C TRP A 117 14.79 3.37 12.49
N VAL A 118 16.12 3.30 12.30
CA VAL A 118 16.73 3.20 10.96
C VAL A 118 16.43 1.83 10.34
N ILE A 119 16.45 0.77 11.14
CA ILE A 119 16.08 -0.57 10.67
C ILE A 119 14.60 -0.64 10.33
N GLY A 120 13.72 -0.15 11.20
CA GLY A 120 12.28 -0.07 10.93
C GLY A 120 11.97 0.71 9.65
N ALA A 121 12.70 1.81 9.42
CA ALA A 121 12.60 2.59 8.19
C ALA A 121 12.96 1.75 6.95
N ALA A 122 14.11 1.05 6.98
CA ALA A 122 14.56 0.22 5.87
C ALA A 122 13.61 -0.96 5.58
N VAL A 123 13.12 -1.63 6.63
CA VAL A 123 12.18 -2.76 6.50
C VAL A 123 10.85 -2.28 5.93
N SER A 124 10.28 -1.19 6.45
CA SER A 124 9.02 -0.64 5.95
C SER A 124 9.13 -0.14 4.51
N ALA A 125 10.26 0.49 4.17
CA ALA A 125 10.56 0.90 2.80
C ALA A 125 10.61 -0.31 1.85
N ASP A 126 11.29 -1.40 2.24
CA ASP A 126 11.39 -2.63 1.44
C ASP A 126 10.04 -3.32 1.28
N ILE A 127 9.20 -3.36 2.32
CA ILE A 127 7.82 -3.87 2.24
C ILE A 127 7.06 -3.16 1.13
N VAL A 128 7.05 -1.82 1.12
CA VAL A 128 6.35 -1.04 0.08
C VAL A 128 6.92 -1.32 -1.32
N LEU A 129 8.25 -1.39 -1.46
CA LEU A 129 8.87 -1.65 -2.75
C LEU A 129 8.57 -3.06 -3.26
N ARG A 130 8.57 -4.08 -2.39
CA ARG A 130 8.21 -5.45 -2.77
C ARG A 130 6.74 -5.56 -3.15
N THR A 131 5.85 -4.96 -2.37
CA THR A 131 4.42 -4.90 -2.69
C THR A 131 4.21 -4.19 -4.02
N GLY A 132 4.88 -3.05 -4.26
CA GLY A 132 4.79 -2.35 -5.54
C GLY A 132 5.34 -3.15 -6.72
N ARG A 133 6.43 -3.90 -6.54
CA ARG A 133 6.93 -4.82 -7.58
C ARG A 133 5.96 -5.96 -7.86
N ALA A 134 5.35 -6.54 -6.84
CA ALA A 134 4.36 -7.60 -6.99
C ALA A 134 3.11 -7.07 -7.71
N TYR A 135 2.58 -5.94 -7.25
CA TYR A 135 1.44 -5.26 -7.85
C TYR A 135 1.66 -5.00 -9.35
N ARG A 136 2.81 -4.43 -9.71
CA ARG A 136 3.15 -4.12 -11.11
C ARG A 136 3.35 -5.36 -11.99
N ARG A 137 3.78 -6.48 -11.40
CA ARG A 137 3.88 -7.75 -12.15
C ARG A 137 2.50 -8.32 -12.47
N GLU A 138 1.53 -8.07 -11.61
CA GLU A 138 0.16 -8.60 -11.73
C GLU A 138 -0.74 -7.69 -12.56
N PHE A 139 -0.68 -6.37 -12.33
CA PHE A 139 -1.60 -5.39 -12.92
C PHE A 139 -0.95 -4.45 -13.95
N GLY A 140 0.36 -4.60 -14.20
CA GLY A 140 1.09 -3.84 -15.21
C GLY A 140 1.58 -2.46 -14.77
N ASP A 141 2.02 -1.68 -15.75
CA ASP A 141 2.58 -0.33 -15.57
C ASP A 141 1.67 0.72 -16.22
N ALA A 142 1.49 1.85 -15.52
CA ALA A 142 0.93 3.08 -16.07
C ALA A 142 1.98 3.89 -16.83
#